data_AF-Q94I92-F1
#
_entry.id   AF-Q94I92-F1
#
_cell.length_a   1.000
_cell.length_b   1.000
_cell.length_c   1.000
_cell.angle_alpha   90.00
_cell.angle_beta   90.00
_cell.angle_gamma   90.00
#
_symmetry.space_group_name_H-M   'P 1'
#
loop_
_entity.id
_entity.type
_entity.pdbx_description
1 polymer ?
#
loop_
_entity_poly.entity_id
_entity_poly.type
_entity_poly.pdbx_seq_one_letter_code
_entity_poly.pdbx_strand_id
1 'polypeptide(L)' 'CDPEVAYMVCPSSGHRIIKPVCVNCCSARKGCKLFCNNGSVKCTGT' A
#
# COMPACT_ATOMS: atom_id res chain seq x y z
N CYS A 1 -1.95 -6.98 -9.92
CA CYS A 1 -1.63 -5.56 -9.69
C CYS A 1 -2.95 -4.87 -9.47
N ASP A 2 -3.19 -4.28 -8.30
CA ASP A 2 -4.47 -3.61 -8.03
C ASP A 2 -4.39 -2.21 -8.66
N PRO A 3 -5.13 -1.91 -9.74
CA PRO A 3 -5.04 -0.61 -10.40
C PRO A 3 -5.55 0.53 -9.51
N GLU A 4 -6.33 0.20 -8.50
CA GLU A 4 -6.83 1.15 -7.53
C GLU A 4 -5.78 1.55 -6.49
N VAL A 5 -4.70 0.76 -6.31
CA VAL A 5 -3.62 1.09 -5.38
C VAL A 5 -2.59 1.97 -6.09
N ALA A 6 -2.40 3.17 -5.55
CA ALA A 6 -1.45 4.14 -6.06
C ALA A 6 -0.09 4.07 -5.35
N TYR A 7 -0.13 3.89 -4.03
CA TYR A 7 1.07 3.86 -3.19
C TYR A 7 0.84 3.03 -1.94
N MET A 8 1.92 2.59 -1.29
CA MET A 8 1.83 1.95 0.02
C MET A 8 2.74 2.65 1.03
N VAL A 9 2.36 2.57 2.29
CA VAL A 9 3.15 3.07 3.42
C VAL A 9 3.36 1.92 4.39
N CYS A 10 4.63 1.61 4.65
CA CYS A 10 5.01 0.54 5.56
C CYS A 10 5.64 1.14 6.83
N PRO A 11 5.28 0.65 8.03
CA PRO A 11 5.88 1.12 9.29
C PRO A 11 7.38 0.82 9.33
N SER A 12 7.84 -0.31 8.78
CA SER A 12 9.27 -0.63 8.68
C SER A 12 10.08 0.33 7.79
N SER A 13 9.42 1.12 6.93
CA SER A 13 10.09 2.09 6.07
C SER A 13 10.05 3.51 6.62
N GLY A 14 9.66 3.69 7.89
CA GLY A 14 9.62 4.99 8.55
C GLY A 14 8.63 5.95 7.90
N HIS A 15 7.43 5.47 7.51
CA HIS A 15 6.42 6.24 6.76
C HIS A 15 6.83 6.71 5.35
N ARG A 16 7.86 6.10 4.74
CA ARG A 16 8.12 6.35 3.32
C ARG A 16 6.95 5.88 2.46
N ILE A 17 6.52 6.78 1.58
CA ILE A 17 5.53 6.47 0.56
C ILE A 17 6.24 5.74 -0.58
N ILE A 18 5.87 4.48 -0.81
CA ILE A 18 6.43 3.66 -1.86
C ILE A 18 5.48 3.73 -3.06
N LYS A 19 5.96 4.28 -4.18
CA LYS A 19 5.24 4.37 -5.46
C LYS A 19 6.22 4.13 -6.63
N PRO A 20 5.74 3.64 -7.80
CA PRO A 20 4.46 2.96 -8.01
C PRO A 20 4.56 1.55 -7.42
N VAL A 21 3.48 1.06 -6.81
CA VAL A 21 3.50 -0.26 -6.19
C VAL A 21 2.54 -1.18 -6.90
N CYS A 22 3.10 -2.20 -7.55
CA CYS A 22 2.32 -3.23 -8.17
C CYS A 22 2.01 -4.33 -7.14
N VAL A 23 1.10 -4.00 -6.25
CA VAL A 23 0.77 -4.81 -5.07
C VAL A 23 -0.74 -4.92 -4.96
N ASN A 24 -1.20 -6.03 -4.40
CA ASN A 24 -2.60 -6.28 -4.10
C ASN A 24 -2.76 -6.42 -2.60
N CYS A 25 -4.00 -6.41 -2.11
CA CYS A 25 -4.25 -6.61 -0.69
C CYS A 25 -3.64 -7.93 -0.14
N CYS A 26 -3.75 -9.02 -0.90
CA CYS A 26 -3.17 -10.32 -0.54
C CYS A 26 -1.64 -10.38 -0.65
N SER A 27 -1.03 -9.48 -1.42
CA SER A 27 0.42 -9.46 -1.64
C SER A 27 1.12 -8.34 -0.86
N ALA A 28 0.37 -7.53 -0.14
CA ALA A 28 0.93 -6.48 0.69
C ALA A 28 1.68 -7.10 1.87
N ARG A 29 2.85 -6.55 2.15
CA ARG A 29 3.62 -6.94 3.32
C ARG A 29 2.84 -6.64 4.60
N LYS A 30 2.95 -7.53 5.57
CA LYS A 30 2.33 -7.39 6.88
C LYS A 30 2.64 -6.03 7.51
N GLY A 31 1.59 -5.32 7.91
CA GLY A 31 1.65 -3.97 8.48
C GLY A 31 1.72 -2.83 7.46
N CYS A 32 1.85 -3.10 6.16
CA CYS A 32 1.86 -2.06 5.14
C CYS A 32 0.44 -1.65 4.75
N LYS A 33 0.16 -0.35 4.80
CA LYS A 33 -1.11 0.23 4.34
C LYS A 33 -1.01 0.58 2.86
N LEU A 34 -1.95 0.07 2.09
CA LEU A 34 -2.15 0.38 0.68
C LEU A 34 -3.11 1.56 0.57
N PHE A 35 -2.79 2.53 -0.27
CA PHE A 35 -3.59 3.73 -0.48
C PHE A 35 -4.02 3.83 -1.93
N CYS A 36 -5.26 4.22 -2.12
CA CYS A 36 -5.79 4.54 -3.44
C CYS A 36 -5.26 5.88 -3.96
N ASN A 37 -5.49 6.15 -5.24
CA ASN A 37 -5.17 7.45 -5.84
C ASN A 37 -5.89 8.62 -5.13
N ASN A 38 -7.05 8.37 -4.52
CA ASN A 38 -7.80 9.33 -3.70
C ASN A 38 -7.24 9.52 -2.27
N GLY A 39 -6.18 8.81 -1.88
CA GLY A 39 -5.61 8.88 -0.53
C GLY A 39 -6.36 8.06 0.53
N SER A 40 -7.46 7.40 0.17
CA SER A 40 -8.14 6.42 1.05
C SER A 40 -7.30 5.17 1.24
N VAL A 41 -7.28 4.63 2.47
CA VAL A 41 -6.66 3.34 2.75
C VAL A 41 -7.52 2.25 2.09
N LYS A 42 -6.95 1.52 1.13
CA LYS A 42 -7.64 0.38 0.51
C LYS A 42 -7.63 -0.82 1.43
N CYS A 43 -6.46 -1.16 1.97
CA CYS A 43 -6.33 -2.18 3.01
C CYS A 43 -4.94 -2.17 3.64
N THR A 44 -4.76 -2.99 4.67
CA THR A 44 -3.47 -3.21 5.32
C THR A 44 -3.05 -4.65 5.06
N GLY A 45 -1.83 -4.86 4.57
CA GLY A 45 -1.26 -6.20 4.45
C GLY A 45 -1.21 -6.86 5.82
N THR A 46 -1.69 -8.10 5.92
CA THR A 46 -1.74 -8.90 7.15
C THR A 46 -0.78 -10.07 7.11
#